data_AF-A0A7S1HJB9-F1
#
_entry.id   AF-A0A7S1HJB9-F1
#
_cell.length_a   1.000
_cell.length_b   1.000
_cell.length_c   1.000
_cell.angle_alpha   90.00
_cell.angle_beta   90.00
_cell.angle_gamma   90.00
#
_symmetry.space_group_name_H-M   'P 1'
#
loop_
_entity.id
_entity.type
_entity.pdbx_description
1 polymer ?
#
loop_
_entity_poly.entity_id
_entity_poly.type
_entity_poly.pdbx_seq_one_letter_code
_entity_poly.pdbx_strand_id
1 'polypeptide(L)'
;TCRVQVYANSQPSGYSAESAEMRSGTVCGDGARQGGEQCDDGDTDAAEDGCDATCFVNTGWSCTGLTPDTCNDGCMNGELNAAKEQCDDGNADAGDGCTAACEIETGWNCTSSCSNCTSSCATVCGDGHRTDSTEACDDGNNAGGDGCSAACTIEADSSCTEATAGGISTCQVCGDGVLNGSEVCDDRGASGACLGCSSITAGWSCAAGACAPGPDTPARPTKVSPTTSNTIQWKWATPDGNGITVAYYELSYGKTAEGGGA
;
A
#
# COMPACT_ATOMS: atom_id res chain seq x y z
N THR A 1 -12.84 -54.06 15.96
CA THR A 1 -12.99 -53.62 17.35
C THR A 1 -11.79 -54.13 18.12
N CYS A 2 -11.06 -53.26 18.80
CA CYS A 2 -9.87 -53.63 19.55
C CYS A 2 -10.21 -53.62 21.05
N ARG A 3 -9.67 -54.60 21.79
CA ARG A 3 -9.82 -54.74 23.24
C ARG A 3 -8.44 -54.95 23.84
N VAL A 4 -8.17 -54.37 25.00
CA VAL A 4 -6.89 -54.53 25.71
C VAL A 4 -7.02 -55.62 26.76
N GLN A 5 -5.95 -56.40 26.93
CA GLN A 5 -5.80 -57.39 27.99
C GLN A 5 -4.41 -57.21 28.60
N VAL A 6 -4.35 -57.07 29.92
CA VAL A 6 -3.11 -56.80 30.65
C VAL A 6 -2.60 -58.10 31.28
N TYR A 7 -1.29 -58.29 31.29
CA TYR A 7 -0.66 -59.50 31.84
C TYR A 7 0.14 -59.18 33.09
N ALA A 8 -0.10 -59.92 34.18
CA ALA A 8 0.72 -59.87 35.38
C ALA A 8 1.14 -61.30 35.74
N ASN A 9 2.45 -61.54 35.92
CA ASN A 9 3.02 -62.87 36.18
C ASN A 9 2.54 -63.94 35.17
N SER A 10 2.46 -63.58 33.89
CA SER A 10 1.97 -64.44 32.81
C SER A 10 0.51 -64.91 32.96
N GLN A 11 -0.27 -64.26 33.82
CA GLN A 11 -1.72 -64.45 33.91
C GLN A 11 -2.44 -63.26 33.28
N PRO A 12 -3.34 -63.49 32.30
CA PRO A 12 -4.08 -62.42 31.65
C PRO A 12 -5.23 -61.90 32.53
N SER A 13 -5.54 -60.61 32.43
CA SER A 13 -6.80 -60.03 32.90
C SER A 13 -7.99 -60.45 32.02
N GLY A 14 -9.20 -60.01 32.38
CA GLY A 14 -10.29 -59.94 31.40
C GLY A 14 -9.98 -58.92 30.29
N TYR A 15 -10.61 -59.07 29.13
CA TYR A 15 -10.57 -58.05 28.08
C TYR A 15 -11.31 -56.78 28.51
N SER A 16 -10.83 -55.62 28.09
CA SER A 16 -11.57 -54.35 28.21
C SER A 16 -12.88 -54.38 27.41
N ALA A 17 -13.74 -53.39 27.66
CA ALA A 17 -14.82 -53.06 26.72
C ALA A 17 -14.23 -52.76 25.33
N GLU A 18 -15.04 -52.98 24.28
CA GLU A 18 -14.66 -52.55 22.93
C GLU A 18 -14.52 -51.03 22.90
N SER A 19 -13.35 -50.55 22.52
CA SER A 19 -13.17 -49.13 22.21
C SER A 19 -13.18 -48.94 20.70
N ALA A 20 -13.97 -47.97 20.25
CA ALA A 20 -13.95 -47.48 18.87
C ALA A 20 -12.66 -46.69 18.58
N GLU A 21 -12.04 -46.12 19.61
CA GLU A 21 -10.85 -45.26 19.52
C GLU A 21 -9.56 -46.04 19.24
N MET A 22 -9.58 -47.38 19.40
CA MET A 22 -8.42 -48.24 19.12
C MET A 22 -8.40 -48.85 17.71
N ARG A 23 -9.27 -48.39 16.79
CA ARG A 23 -9.07 -48.63 15.36
C ARG A 23 -8.04 -47.64 14.83
N SER A 24 -6.76 -47.90 15.10
CA SER A 24 -5.65 -47.23 14.40
C SER A 24 -5.27 -48.08 13.19
N GLY A 25 -6.24 -48.25 12.29
CA GLY A 25 -5.96 -48.60 10.91
C GLY A 25 -6.18 -47.33 10.12
N THR A 26 -5.23 -46.97 9.27
CA THR A 26 -5.43 -45.97 8.22
C THR A 26 -6.69 -46.36 7.42
N VAL A 27 -7.74 -45.55 7.51
CA VAL A 27 -9.04 -45.78 6.86
C VAL A 27 -9.34 -44.56 6.03
N CYS A 28 -9.13 -44.69 4.73
CA CYS A 28 -9.46 -43.64 3.80
C CYS A 28 -10.97 -43.35 3.81
N GLY A 29 -11.30 -42.06 3.89
CA GLY A 29 -12.66 -41.55 3.89
C GLY A 29 -13.32 -41.51 5.26
N ASP A 30 -12.53 -41.59 6.34
CA ASP A 30 -13.05 -41.40 7.70
C ASP A 30 -13.01 -39.94 8.15
N GLY A 31 -12.50 -39.06 7.28
CA GLY A 31 -12.38 -37.63 7.48
C GLY A 31 -11.26 -37.28 8.44
N ALA A 32 -10.27 -38.14 8.64
CA ALA A 32 -9.12 -37.84 9.49
C ALA A 32 -7.82 -38.36 8.88
N ARG A 33 -7.02 -37.44 8.36
CA ARG A 33 -5.73 -37.73 7.71
C ARG A 33 -4.75 -38.43 8.67
N GLN A 34 -4.49 -39.72 8.46
CA GLN A 34 -3.78 -40.62 9.37
C GLN A 34 -2.79 -41.56 8.62
N GLY A 35 -1.67 -41.89 9.26
CA GLY A 35 -0.74 -42.91 8.74
C GLY A 35 -0.10 -42.52 7.40
N GLY A 36 -0.40 -43.28 6.34
CA GLY A 36 0.16 -43.10 4.99
C GLY A 36 -0.72 -42.29 4.03
N GLU A 37 -1.84 -41.75 4.50
CA GLU A 37 -2.75 -40.91 3.71
C GLU A 37 -2.09 -39.57 3.38
N GLN A 38 -2.23 -39.13 2.13
CA GLN A 38 -1.82 -37.79 1.69
C GLN A 38 -2.96 -36.77 1.86
N CYS A 39 -4.20 -37.25 1.84
CA CYS A 39 -5.44 -36.51 2.09
C CYS A 39 -6.51 -37.47 2.67
N ASP A 40 -7.56 -36.95 3.30
CA ASP A 40 -8.79 -37.65 3.66
C ASP A 40 -9.95 -36.63 3.77
N ASP A 41 -10.78 -36.54 2.73
CA ASP A 41 -11.90 -35.62 2.60
C ASP A 41 -13.23 -36.16 3.17
N GLY A 42 -13.19 -37.32 3.83
CA GLY A 42 -14.35 -37.91 4.50
C GLY A 42 -15.24 -38.76 3.62
N ASP A 43 -14.79 -39.10 2.42
CA ASP A 43 -15.41 -40.14 1.61
C ASP A 43 -14.39 -40.98 0.81
N THR A 44 -14.88 -41.83 -0.08
CA THR A 44 -14.02 -42.71 -0.91
C THR A 44 -14.40 -42.58 -2.38
N ASP A 45 -15.04 -41.48 -2.73
CA ASP A 45 -15.35 -41.17 -4.11
C ASP A 45 -14.04 -40.70 -4.77
N ALA A 46 -13.80 -41.13 -6.02
CA ALA A 46 -12.57 -40.78 -6.74
C ALA A 46 -12.79 -39.57 -7.66
N ALA A 47 -13.76 -38.72 -7.36
CA ALA A 47 -14.42 -37.87 -8.35
C ALA A 47 -14.22 -36.37 -8.09
N GLU A 48 -13.32 -35.73 -8.86
CA GLU A 48 -13.16 -34.26 -8.98
C GLU A 48 -13.16 -33.44 -7.66
N ASP A 49 -12.91 -34.07 -6.52
CA ASP A 49 -12.82 -33.50 -5.17
C ASP A 49 -11.36 -33.30 -4.74
N GLY A 50 -10.44 -34.06 -5.34
CA GLY A 50 -9.00 -33.90 -5.18
C GLY A 50 -8.32 -34.93 -4.29
N CYS A 51 -9.10 -35.76 -3.58
CA CYS A 51 -8.61 -36.89 -2.81
C CYS A 51 -9.14 -38.19 -3.42
N ASP A 52 -8.26 -39.11 -3.82
CA ASP A 52 -8.74 -40.35 -4.43
C ASP A 52 -9.25 -41.37 -3.38
N ALA A 53 -9.97 -42.39 -3.84
CA ALA A 53 -10.49 -43.48 -2.99
C ALA A 53 -9.41 -44.30 -2.23
N THR A 54 -8.12 -44.01 -2.47
CA THR A 54 -6.97 -44.58 -1.77
C THR A 54 -6.21 -43.54 -0.92
N CYS A 55 -6.79 -42.35 -0.76
CA CYS A 55 -6.28 -41.22 0.01
C CYS A 55 -4.94 -40.70 -0.48
N PHE A 56 -4.74 -40.75 -1.80
CA PHE A 56 -3.69 -40.02 -2.49
C PHE A 56 -4.27 -38.73 -3.09
N VAL A 57 -3.48 -37.66 -3.04
CA VAL A 57 -3.86 -36.39 -3.66
C VAL A 57 -3.83 -36.57 -5.18
N ASN A 58 -4.91 -36.18 -5.84
CA ASN A 58 -4.99 -36.22 -7.29
C ASN A 58 -3.91 -35.34 -7.93
N THR A 59 -3.40 -35.75 -9.09
CA THR A 59 -2.36 -34.97 -9.78
C THR A 59 -2.87 -33.58 -10.12
N GLY A 60 -2.15 -32.54 -9.69
CA GLY A 60 -2.55 -31.15 -9.87
C GLY A 60 -3.73 -30.74 -8.98
N TRP A 61 -3.80 -31.28 -7.77
CA TRP A 61 -4.68 -30.85 -6.69
C TRP A 61 -3.84 -30.56 -5.44
N SER A 62 -4.35 -29.71 -4.56
CA SER A 62 -3.74 -29.43 -3.26
C SER A 62 -4.78 -29.57 -2.16
N CYS A 63 -4.48 -30.38 -1.13
CA CYS A 63 -5.40 -30.69 -0.04
C CYS A 63 -4.91 -30.12 1.29
N THR A 64 -5.72 -29.23 1.88
CA THR A 64 -5.46 -28.61 3.18
C THR A 64 -6.53 -29.03 4.20
N GLY A 65 -6.32 -28.73 5.48
CA GLY A 65 -7.18 -29.24 6.56
C GLY A 65 -6.60 -30.49 7.22
N LEU A 66 -7.36 -31.06 8.15
CA LEU A 66 -7.04 -32.34 8.78
C LEU A 66 -8.30 -33.16 9.11
N THR A 67 -9.47 -32.51 9.21
CA THR A 67 -10.72 -33.16 9.61
C THR A 67 -12.02 -32.48 9.09
N PRO A 68 -12.60 -32.95 7.99
CA PRO A 68 -11.95 -33.61 6.86
C PRO A 68 -11.03 -32.64 6.11
N ASP A 69 -10.26 -33.14 5.16
CA ASP A 69 -9.53 -32.29 4.23
C ASP A 69 -10.45 -31.60 3.23
N THR A 70 -9.96 -30.49 2.70
CA THR A 70 -10.58 -29.78 1.58
C THR A 70 -9.50 -29.58 0.54
N CYS A 71 -9.76 -30.06 -0.67
CA CYS A 71 -8.84 -29.89 -1.77
C CYS A 71 -9.33 -28.83 -2.76
N ASN A 72 -8.37 -28.22 -3.45
CA ASN A 72 -8.60 -27.31 -4.54
C ASN A 72 -7.77 -27.77 -5.76
N ASP A 73 -7.95 -27.06 -6.87
CA ASP A 73 -7.33 -27.36 -8.17
C ASP A 73 -5.80 -27.21 -8.24
N GLY A 74 -5.11 -27.09 -7.10
CA GLY A 74 -3.68 -26.86 -7.00
C GLY A 74 -3.36 -25.47 -6.46
N CYS A 75 -4.30 -24.53 -6.56
CA CYS A 75 -4.05 -23.13 -6.28
C CYS A 75 -3.47 -22.86 -4.89
N MET A 76 -2.50 -21.92 -4.84
CA MET A 76 -1.75 -21.45 -3.67
C MET A 76 -0.73 -22.46 -3.14
N ASN A 77 -0.36 -23.47 -3.93
CA ASN A 77 0.64 -24.45 -3.50
C ASN A 77 2.07 -24.06 -3.89
N GLY A 78 2.24 -22.95 -4.61
CA GLY A 78 3.52 -22.46 -5.09
C GLY A 78 3.99 -23.14 -6.38
N GLU A 79 3.15 -23.91 -7.06
CA GLU A 79 3.44 -24.65 -8.29
C GLU A 79 2.42 -24.34 -9.39
N LEU A 80 2.72 -23.33 -10.23
CA LEU A 80 1.83 -22.90 -11.31
C LEU A 80 1.44 -24.05 -12.26
N ASN A 81 0.17 -24.42 -12.27
CA ASN A 81 -0.44 -25.29 -13.25
C ASN A 81 -1.12 -24.47 -14.36
N ALA A 82 -0.36 -24.11 -15.40
CA ALA A 82 -0.85 -23.26 -16.50
C ALA A 82 -2.09 -23.80 -17.28
N ALA A 83 -2.52 -25.04 -17.03
CA ALA A 83 -3.76 -25.58 -17.58
C ALA A 83 -5.01 -25.19 -16.77
N LYS A 84 -4.84 -24.80 -15.50
CA LYS A 84 -5.92 -24.48 -14.55
C LYS A 84 -5.78 -23.09 -13.92
N GLU A 85 -4.57 -22.57 -13.83
CA GLU A 85 -4.21 -21.36 -13.08
C GLU A 85 -3.60 -20.30 -14.02
N GLN A 86 -3.88 -19.04 -13.75
CA GLN A 86 -3.21 -17.92 -14.43
C GLN A 86 -1.92 -17.50 -13.71
N CYS A 87 -1.90 -17.69 -12.39
CA CYS A 87 -0.77 -17.45 -11.50
C CYS A 87 -0.89 -18.41 -10.30
N ASP A 88 0.20 -18.60 -9.57
CA ASP A 88 0.22 -19.23 -8.24
C ASP A 88 1.44 -18.69 -7.49
N ASP A 89 1.24 -17.75 -6.57
CA ASP A 89 2.30 -17.15 -5.76
C ASP A 89 2.49 -17.85 -4.39
N GLY A 90 1.85 -19.01 -4.21
CA GLY A 90 1.99 -19.85 -3.03
C GLY A 90 1.27 -19.35 -1.78
N ASN A 91 0.38 -18.36 -1.89
CA ASN A 91 -0.36 -17.86 -0.74
C ASN A 91 -1.78 -17.38 -1.11
N ALA A 92 -2.54 -16.87 -0.13
CA ALA A 92 -3.94 -16.45 -0.29
C ALA A 92 -4.16 -14.98 0.07
N ASP A 93 -3.07 -14.22 0.24
CA ASP A 93 -3.12 -12.80 0.49
C ASP A 93 -3.64 -12.09 -0.78
N ALA A 94 -4.22 -10.91 -0.59
CA ALA A 94 -4.72 -10.10 -1.70
C ALA A 94 -3.84 -8.87 -1.84
N GLY A 95 -3.69 -8.37 -3.06
CA GLY A 95 -2.84 -7.22 -3.37
C GLY A 95 -1.36 -7.55 -3.54
N ASP A 96 -1.02 -8.81 -3.79
CA ASP A 96 0.33 -9.29 -4.16
C ASP A 96 0.39 -9.82 -5.61
N GLY A 97 -0.74 -9.76 -6.33
CA GLY A 97 -0.83 -10.03 -7.76
C GLY A 97 -1.46 -11.36 -8.15
N CYS A 98 -1.67 -12.28 -7.22
CA CYS A 98 -2.41 -13.51 -7.48
C CYS A 98 -3.56 -13.68 -6.49
N THR A 99 -4.79 -13.74 -7.01
CA THR A 99 -5.96 -13.94 -6.16
C THR A 99 -5.96 -15.33 -5.52
N ALA A 100 -6.77 -15.47 -4.48
CA ALA A 100 -7.09 -16.77 -3.88
C ALA A 100 -7.81 -17.78 -4.83
N ALA A 101 -8.11 -17.39 -6.07
CA ALA A 101 -8.63 -18.27 -7.11
C ALA A 101 -7.58 -18.55 -8.20
N CYS A 102 -6.32 -18.14 -8.01
CA CYS A 102 -5.23 -18.25 -8.97
C CYS A 102 -5.49 -17.51 -10.29
N GLU A 103 -6.27 -16.43 -10.18
CA GLU A 103 -6.45 -15.43 -11.23
C GLU A 103 -5.51 -14.25 -10.96
N ILE A 104 -4.93 -13.68 -12.02
CA ILE A 104 -4.06 -12.51 -11.89
C ILE A 104 -4.89 -11.31 -11.44
N GLU A 105 -4.44 -10.61 -10.41
CA GLU A 105 -5.11 -9.41 -9.92
C GLU A 105 -5.05 -8.27 -10.96
N THR A 106 -6.06 -7.42 -10.98
CA THR A 106 -6.09 -6.27 -11.91
C THR A 106 -4.93 -5.32 -11.60
N GLY A 107 -4.22 -4.84 -12.63
CA GLY A 107 -3.00 -4.02 -12.46
C GLY A 107 -1.71 -4.80 -12.32
N TRP A 108 -1.77 -6.14 -12.30
CA TRP A 108 -0.61 -7.00 -12.10
C TRP A 108 -0.26 -7.81 -13.35
N ASN A 109 1.03 -8.11 -13.46
CA ASN A 109 1.55 -9.08 -14.40
C ASN A 109 2.35 -10.13 -13.64
N CYS A 110 1.90 -11.38 -13.73
CA CYS A 110 2.58 -12.51 -13.13
C CYS A 110 3.38 -13.27 -14.19
N THR A 111 4.63 -13.57 -13.85
CA THR A 111 5.52 -14.39 -14.68
C THR A 111 6.03 -15.57 -13.87
N SER A 112 6.26 -16.71 -14.53
CA SER A 112 6.90 -17.86 -13.90
C SER A 112 8.13 -18.28 -14.70
N SER A 113 9.20 -18.62 -14.00
CA SER A 113 10.48 -19.02 -14.62
C SER A 113 10.49 -20.50 -15.02
N CYS A 114 9.52 -21.30 -14.60
CA CYS A 114 9.37 -22.70 -14.97
C CYS A 114 7.91 -23.19 -14.84
N SER A 115 7.59 -24.34 -15.45
CA SER A 115 6.22 -24.85 -15.56
C SER A 115 5.57 -25.39 -14.27
N ASN A 116 6.26 -25.34 -13.12
CA ASN A 116 5.73 -25.69 -11.79
C ASN A 116 6.43 -24.82 -10.72
N CYS A 117 6.74 -23.57 -11.08
CA CYS A 117 7.39 -22.64 -10.18
C CYS A 117 6.36 -21.63 -9.69
N THR A 118 6.60 -21.14 -8.47
CA THR A 118 5.87 -20.02 -7.90
C THR A 118 5.94 -18.82 -8.84
N SER A 119 4.79 -18.20 -9.06
CA SER A 119 4.62 -17.01 -9.89
C SER A 119 5.20 -15.80 -9.16
N SER A 120 5.88 -14.96 -9.93
CA SER A 120 6.37 -13.67 -9.47
C SER A 120 5.54 -12.60 -10.14
N CYS A 121 4.79 -11.85 -9.34
CA CYS A 121 3.89 -10.80 -9.80
C CYS A 121 4.48 -9.42 -9.54
N ALA A 122 4.24 -8.50 -10.46
CA ALA A 122 4.63 -7.09 -10.35
C ALA A 122 3.51 -6.22 -10.95
N THR A 123 3.37 -4.99 -10.45
CA THR A 123 2.41 -4.03 -11.02
C THR A 123 2.86 -3.54 -12.38
N VAL A 124 1.90 -3.14 -13.21
CA VAL A 124 2.12 -2.71 -14.58
C VAL A 124 1.92 -1.22 -14.70
N CYS A 125 3.02 -0.47 -14.65
CA CYS A 125 2.94 0.97 -14.81
C CYS A 125 2.44 1.38 -16.20
N GLY A 126 1.47 2.30 -16.22
CA GLY A 126 0.89 2.89 -17.42
C GLY A 126 -0.26 2.08 -18.01
N ASP A 127 -0.85 1.15 -17.24
CA ASP A 127 -1.99 0.35 -17.69
C ASP A 127 -3.35 1.00 -17.35
N GLY A 128 -3.33 2.12 -16.64
CA GLY A 128 -4.49 2.87 -16.19
C GLY A 128 -5.09 2.32 -14.89
N HIS A 129 -4.37 1.46 -14.17
CA HIS A 129 -4.80 0.82 -12.94
C HIS A 129 -3.77 1.00 -11.80
N ARG A 130 -3.85 2.14 -11.12
CA ARG A 130 -2.95 2.41 -10.00
C ARG A 130 -3.16 1.46 -8.84
N THR A 131 -2.12 0.72 -8.49
CA THR A 131 -2.11 -0.18 -7.33
C THR A 131 -1.51 0.51 -6.09
N ASP A 132 -2.35 0.87 -5.10
CA ASP A 132 -1.96 1.72 -3.95
C ASP A 132 -0.76 1.22 -3.13
N SER A 133 -0.49 -0.09 -3.10
CA SER A 133 0.62 -0.67 -2.35
C SER A 133 1.99 -0.50 -3.02
N THR A 134 2.03 -0.18 -4.32
CA THR A 134 3.25 -0.21 -5.13
C THR A 134 3.43 1.01 -6.03
N GLU A 135 2.33 1.63 -6.50
CA GLU A 135 2.35 2.75 -7.45
C GLU A 135 1.85 4.05 -6.80
N ALA A 136 2.63 5.12 -6.98
CA ALA A 136 2.27 6.45 -6.49
C ALA A 136 1.31 7.19 -7.45
N CYS A 137 1.28 6.81 -8.71
CA CYS A 137 0.40 7.28 -9.78
C CYS A 137 0.35 6.22 -10.90
N ASP A 138 -0.69 6.21 -11.72
CA ASP A 138 -0.74 5.55 -13.03
C ASP A 138 -1.63 6.37 -13.97
N ASP A 139 -1.03 7.13 -14.88
CA ASP A 139 -1.77 7.99 -15.80
C ASP A 139 -2.12 7.32 -17.15
N GLY A 140 -2.09 5.98 -17.18
CA GLY A 140 -2.45 5.17 -18.33
C GLY A 140 -1.44 5.19 -19.47
N ASN A 141 -0.21 5.66 -19.21
CA ASN A 141 0.87 5.60 -20.17
C ASN A 141 2.27 5.54 -19.52
N ASN A 142 3.33 5.41 -20.32
CA ASN A 142 4.74 5.37 -19.85
C ASN A 142 5.57 6.54 -20.37
N ALA A 143 4.94 7.61 -20.83
CA ALA A 143 5.63 8.87 -21.06
C ALA A 143 6.05 9.46 -19.69
N GLY A 144 6.91 10.46 -19.74
CA GLY A 144 7.18 11.29 -18.58
C GLY A 144 7.03 12.75 -18.98
N GLY A 145 6.96 13.63 -17.98
CA GLY A 145 6.64 15.04 -18.14
C GLY A 145 5.14 15.36 -18.14
N ASP A 146 4.28 14.37 -17.87
CA ASP A 146 2.83 14.47 -17.66
C ASP A 146 2.43 14.36 -16.18
N GLY A 147 3.42 14.24 -15.29
CA GLY A 147 3.24 14.25 -13.85
C GLY A 147 3.24 12.86 -13.22
N CYS A 148 3.14 11.79 -14.02
CA CYS A 148 3.45 10.43 -13.61
C CYS A 148 4.63 9.89 -14.41
N SER A 149 5.65 9.38 -13.73
CA SER A 149 6.82 8.86 -14.44
C SER A 149 6.53 7.49 -15.07
N ALA A 150 7.37 7.08 -16.03
CA ALA A 150 7.38 5.72 -16.55
C ALA A 150 7.63 4.60 -15.50
N ALA A 151 8.00 4.98 -14.27
CA ALA A 151 8.16 4.08 -13.12
C ALA A 151 7.04 4.26 -12.09
N CYS A 152 5.93 4.92 -12.46
CA CYS A 152 4.75 5.16 -11.64
C CYS A 152 5.05 5.86 -10.32
N THR A 153 6.02 6.79 -10.38
CA THR A 153 6.32 7.75 -9.33
C THR A 153 5.78 9.11 -9.74
N ILE A 154 5.16 9.84 -8.81
CA ILE A 154 4.77 11.23 -9.06
C ILE A 154 6.04 12.03 -9.40
N GLU A 155 6.01 12.73 -10.53
CA GLU A 155 7.15 13.52 -10.99
C GLU A 155 7.34 14.77 -10.13
N ALA A 156 8.54 15.37 -10.21
CA ALA A 156 8.81 16.61 -9.50
C ALA A 156 7.77 17.68 -9.88
N ASP A 157 7.40 18.48 -8.88
CA ASP A 157 6.45 19.58 -9.02
C ASP A 157 5.07 19.16 -9.58
N SER A 158 4.70 17.88 -9.45
CA SER A 158 3.41 17.36 -9.91
C SER A 158 2.53 16.91 -8.75
N SER A 159 1.21 16.92 -8.96
CA SER A 159 0.22 16.36 -8.04
C SER A 159 -0.80 15.54 -8.79
N CYS A 160 -0.92 14.28 -8.41
CA CYS A 160 -1.87 13.35 -8.98
C CYS A 160 -3.05 13.15 -8.04
N THR A 161 -4.25 13.10 -8.62
CA THR A 161 -5.47 12.67 -7.95
C THR A 161 -6.05 11.49 -8.70
N GLU A 162 -6.64 10.55 -7.99
CA GLU A 162 -7.30 9.42 -8.63
C GLU A 162 -8.70 9.79 -9.10
N ALA A 163 -9.02 9.42 -10.34
CA ALA A 163 -10.38 9.56 -10.85
C ALA A 163 -11.37 8.62 -10.12
N THR A 164 -10.92 7.45 -9.63
CA THR A 164 -11.67 6.46 -8.83
C THR A 164 -10.66 5.51 -8.14
N ALA A 165 -11.05 4.81 -7.07
CA ALA A 165 -10.18 3.78 -6.44
C ALA A 165 -9.75 2.72 -7.46
N GLY A 166 -8.44 2.55 -7.66
CA GLY A 166 -7.86 1.66 -8.69
C GLY A 166 -8.05 2.15 -10.13
N GLY A 167 -8.27 3.45 -10.33
CA GLY A 167 -8.43 4.05 -11.66
C GLY A 167 -7.17 4.77 -12.14
N ILE A 168 -7.30 5.35 -13.34
CA ILE A 168 -6.29 6.23 -13.92
C ILE A 168 -6.09 7.47 -13.03
N SER A 169 -4.83 7.77 -12.75
CA SER A 169 -4.39 8.99 -12.09
C SER A 169 -4.47 10.15 -13.06
N THR A 170 -5.10 11.23 -12.62
CA THR A 170 -5.04 12.52 -13.32
C THR A 170 -3.97 13.35 -12.65
N CYS A 171 -2.83 13.48 -13.31
CA CYS A 171 -1.70 14.26 -12.82
C CYS A 171 -1.74 15.68 -13.39
N GLN A 172 -1.49 16.65 -12.50
CA GLN A 172 -1.29 18.04 -12.87
C GLN A 172 0.17 18.39 -12.65
N VAL A 173 0.81 18.95 -13.67
CA VAL A 173 2.19 19.45 -13.58
C VAL A 173 2.11 20.89 -13.15
N CYS A 174 2.74 21.22 -12.02
CA CYS A 174 2.58 22.53 -11.41
C CYS A 174 3.71 23.47 -11.77
N GLY A 175 3.36 24.73 -12.04
CA GLY A 175 4.29 25.66 -12.67
C GLY A 175 4.53 25.33 -14.14
N ASP A 176 3.50 24.92 -14.89
CA ASP A 176 3.61 24.70 -16.34
C ASP A 176 3.33 25.99 -17.17
N GLY A 177 2.93 27.07 -16.49
CA GLY A 177 2.51 28.34 -17.09
C GLY A 177 1.02 28.54 -17.18
N VAL A 178 0.22 27.61 -16.67
CA VAL A 178 -1.25 27.60 -16.65
C VAL A 178 -1.77 27.30 -15.25
N LEU A 179 -2.17 28.33 -14.50
CA LEU A 179 -2.86 28.17 -13.20
C LEU A 179 -4.17 27.36 -13.34
N ASN A 180 -4.16 26.10 -12.94
CA ASN A 180 -5.28 25.17 -13.07
C ASN A 180 -5.37 24.14 -11.91
N GLY A 181 -6.46 23.37 -11.86
CA GLY A 181 -6.62 22.30 -10.87
C GLY A 181 -6.55 22.77 -9.41
N SER A 182 -5.63 22.17 -8.65
CA SER A 182 -5.35 22.44 -7.23
C SER A 182 -4.19 23.41 -7.01
N GLU A 183 -3.61 23.97 -8.07
CA GLU A 183 -2.50 24.91 -7.97
C GLU A 183 -2.86 26.18 -7.19
N VAL A 184 -2.08 26.44 -6.15
CA VAL A 184 -2.12 27.72 -5.42
C VAL A 184 -1.41 28.83 -6.20
N CYS A 185 -0.44 28.46 -7.05
CA CYS A 185 0.43 29.35 -7.80
C CYS A 185 0.97 28.66 -9.06
N ASP A 186 1.35 29.46 -10.06
CA ASP A 186 2.10 28.99 -11.22
C ASP A 186 3.37 29.85 -11.40
N ASP A 187 4.54 29.22 -11.39
CA ASP A 187 5.82 29.90 -11.58
C ASP A 187 6.53 29.54 -12.89
N ARG A 188 5.86 28.86 -13.84
CA ARG A 188 6.46 28.32 -15.07
C ARG A 188 7.70 27.44 -14.82
N GLY A 189 7.80 26.82 -13.64
CA GLY A 189 8.94 25.99 -13.24
C GLY A 189 10.20 26.81 -13.00
N ALA A 190 10.08 28.13 -12.89
CA ALA A 190 11.21 29.04 -12.91
C ALA A 190 11.90 29.20 -11.54
N SER A 191 11.25 28.82 -10.44
CA SER A 191 11.74 29.18 -9.09
C SER A 191 11.67 28.08 -8.03
N GLY A 192 11.13 26.90 -8.33
CA GLY A 192 10.82 25.91 -7.28
C GLY A 192 9.92 26.49 -6.20
N ALA A 193 9.12 27.51 -6.56
CA ALA A 193 8.34 28.30 -5.63
C ALA A 193 7.00 27.62 -5.33
N CYS A 194 6.47 26.82 -6.26
CA CYS A 194 5.28 26.00 -6.05
C CYS A 194 5.72 24.57 -5.77
N LEU A 195 5.51 24.07 -4.54
CA LEU A 195 5.90 22.71 -4.16
C LEU A 195 4.66 21.82 -4.09
N GLY A 196 4.59 20.82 -4.98
CA GLY A 196 3.52 19.82 -5.00
C GLY A 196 2.11 20.40 -5.12
N CYS A 197 1.97 21.49 -5.88
CA CYS A 197 0.71 22.19 -6.22
C CYS A 197 -0.05 22.83 -5.04
N SER A 198 0.21 22.39 -3.82
CA SER A 198 -0.57 22.71 -2.61
C SER A 198 0.13 23.73 -1.71
N SER A 199 1.40 24.06 -1.99
CA SER A 199 2.22 24.85 -1.10
C SER A 199 3.20 25.74 -1.85
N ILE A 200 3.63 26.79 -1.16
CA ILE A 200 4.60 27.76 -1.66
C ILE A 200 5.88 27.61 -0.83
N THR A 201 7.03 27.56 -1.49
CA THR A 201 8.35 27.52 -0.82
C THR A 201 8.52 28.76 0.06
N ALA A 202 9.07 28.57 1.26
CA ALA A 202 9.25 29.66 2.22
C ALA A 202 10.02 30.83 1.58
N GLY A 203 9.51 32.06 1.75
CA GLY A 203 10.06 33.26 1.13
C GLY A 203 9.47 33.59 -0.25
N TRP A 204 8.52 32.82 -0.76
CA TRP A 204 7.76 33.11 -1.98
C TRP A 204 6.30 33.45 -1.68
N SER A 205 5.65 34.21 -2.56
CA SER A 205 4.23 34.57 -2.44
C SER A 205 3.52 34.48 -3.78
N CYS A 206 2.25 34.08 -3.77
CA CYS A 206 1.45 34.06 -4.98
C CYS A 206 0.72 35.40 -5.12
N ALA A 207 1.07 36.18 -6.15
CA ALA A 207 0.45 37.46 -6.46
C ALA A 207 -0.12 37.41 -7.88
N ALA A 208 -1.45 37.55 -8.00
CA ALA A 208 -2.16 37.52 -9.28
C ALA A 208 -1.93 36.23 -10.12
N GLY A 209 -1.79 35.08 -9.45
CA GLY A 209 -1.62 33.77 -10.09
C GLY A 209 -0.17 33.44 -10.48
N ALA A 210 0.76 34.37 -10.29
CA ALA A 210 2.19 34.14 -10.51
C ALA A 210 2.96 34.14 -9.18
N CYS A 211 4.01 33.32 -9.10
CA CYS A 211 4.96 33.42 -8.01
C CYS A 211 5.80 34.69 -8.13
N ALA A 212 5.78 35.47 -7.06
CA ALA A 212 6.73 36.56 -6.84
C ALA A 212 7.59 36.19 -5.63
N PRO A 213 8.88 36.58 -5.61
CA PRO A 213 9.64 36.59 -4.37
C PRO A 213 8.80 37.29 -3.31
N GLY A 214 8.51 36.58 -2.22
CA GLY A 214 7.95 37.19 -1.03
C GLY A 214 8.90 38.29 -0.57
N PRO A 215 8.46 39.22 0.29
CA PRO A 215 9.39 40.20 0.79
C PRO A 215 10.50 39.46 1.53
N ASP A 216 11.77 39.67 1.13
CA ASP A 216 12.96 39.07 1.77
C ASP A 216 13.05 39.40 3.27
N THR A 217 12.19 40.31 3.76
CA THR A 217 12.07 40.75 5.14
C THR A 217 10.60 40.97 5.53
N PRO A 218 10.20 40.72 6.80
CA PRO A 218 8.84 41.02 7.26
C PRO A 218 8.49 42.50 7.07
N ALA A 219 7.21 42.81 6.86
CA ALA A 219 6.75 44.18 6.70
C ALA A 219 7.19 45.07 7.89
N ARG A 220 7.72 46.26 7.60
CA ARG A 220 8.13 47.22 8.63
C ARG A 220 6.94 47.55 9.54
N PRO A 221 7.10 47.50 10.88
CA PRO A 221 6.02 47.85 11.79
C PRO A 221 5.59 49.31 11.64
N THR A 222 4.30 49.56 11.89
CA THR A 222 3.70 50.89 11.87
C THR A 222 3.52 51.40 13.30
N LYS A 223 3.88 52.66 13.57
CA LYS A 223 3.65 53.27 14.88
C LYS A 223 2.16 53.55 15.02
N VAL A 224 1.54 53.02 16.07
CA VAL A 224 0.11 53.24 16.36
C VAL A 224 -0.11 54.14 17.56
N SER A 225 0.91 54.39 18.39
CA SER A 225 0.76 55.34 19.48
C SER A 225 0.77 56.80 19.00
N PRO A 226 -0.06 57.68 19.59
CA PRO A 226 -0.01 59.11 19.34
C PRO A 226 1.36 59.72 19.67
N THR A 227 1.68 60.87 19.07
CA THR A 227 2.90 61.64 19.37
C THR A 227 2.96 62.15 20.81
N THR A 228 1.83 62.29 21.48
CA THR A 228 1.71 62.75 22.87
C THR A 228 1.78 61.61 23.91
N SER A 229 1.93 60.36 23.47
CA SER A 229 1.97 59.22 24.38
C SER A 229 3.35 59.06 25.01
N ASN A 230 3.37 58.79 26.32
CA ASN A 230 4.58 58.39 27.05
C ASN A 230 4.98 56.92 26.76
N THR A 231 4.23 56.22 25.91
CA THR A 231 4.51 54.86 25.46
C THR A 231 4.53 54.80 23.92
N ILE A 232 5.51 54.09 23.37
CA ILE A 232 5.60 53.84 21.93
C ILE A 232 4.97 52.48 21.65
N GLN A 233 3.91 52.47 20.84
CA GLN A 233 3.25 51.24 20.41
C GLN A 233 3.44 51.07 18.91
N TRP A 234 3.81 49.85 18.52
CA TRP A 234 4.01 49.43 17.14
C TRP A 234 3.02 48.31 16.82
N LYS A 235 2.47 48.33 15.61
CA LYS A 235 1.67 47.25 15.04
C LYS A 235 2.41 46.66 13.86
N TRP A 236 2.68 45.36 13.93
CA TRP A 236 3.14 44.58 12.80
C TRP A 236 1.91 44.11 12.01
N ALA A 237 1.97 44.17 10.68
CA ALA A 237 1.11 43.28 9.89
C ALA A 237 1.54 41.84 10.21
N THR A 238 0.64 40.85 10.06
CA THR A 238 0.99 39.43 10.19
C THR A 238 2.31 39.16 9.45
N PRO A 239 3.42 38.86 10.16
CA PRO A 239 4.77 38.89 9.60
C PRO A 239 5.01 37.91 8.45
N ASP A 240 4.11 36.94 8.31
CA ASP A 240 4.42 35.57 7.93
C ASP A 240 3.34 34.94 7.07
N GLY A 241 2.52 35.74 6.37
CA GLY A 241 1.55 35.22 5.39
C GLY A 241 2.13 34.28 4.31
N ASN A 242 3.47 34.12 4.29
CA ASN A 242 4.28 33.30 3.40
C ASN A 242 5.30 32.39 4.15
N GLY A 243 5.08 32.06 5.43
CA GLY A 243 5.89 31.06 6.16
C GLY A 243 7.27 31.50 6.66
N ILE A 244 7.54 32.82 6.76
CA ILE A 244 8.80 33.34 7.30
C ILE A 244 8.76 33.37 8.83
N THR A 245 9.59 32.56 9.49
CA THR A 245 9.74 32.56 10.95
C THR A 245 10.54 33.77 11.42
N VAL A 246 9.95 34.63 12.25
CA VAL A 246 10.67 35.74 12.88
C VAL A 246 11.49 35.24 14.07
N ALA A 247 12.82 35.27 13.96
CA ALA A 247 13.72 34.81 15.03
C ALA A 247 13.81 35.81 16.21
N TYR A 248 13.91 37.11 15.93
CA TYR A 248 13.93 38.17 16.95
C TYR A 248 13.56 39.53 16.34
N TYR A 249 13.17 40.47 17.21
CA TYR A 249 12.98 41.88 16.85
C TYR A 249 14.08 42.72 17.49
N GLU A 250 14.71 43.60 16.71
CA GLU A 250 15.69 44.57 17.21
C GLU A 250 15.10 45.99 17.15
N LEU A 251 15.18 46.73 18.25
CA LEU A 251 14.72 48.11 18.35
C LEU A 251 15.90 49.03 18.64
N SER A 252 16.17 49.96 17.72
CA SER A 252 17.13 51.04 17.93
C SER A 252 16.41 52.39 17.95
N TYR A 253 16.71 53.22 18.93
CA TYR A 253 16.18 54.58 19.03
C TYR A 253 17.32 55.58 19.25
N GLY A 254 17.30 56.66 18.47
CA GLY A 254 18.17 57.81 18.67
C GLY A 254 17.40 58.92 19.35
N LYS A 255 17.95 59.50 20.43
CA LYS A 255 17.46 60.77 20.95
C LYS A 255 18.04 61.87 20.06
N THR A 256 17.24 62.44 19.16
CA THR A 256 17.62 63.72 18.56
C THR A 256 17.70 64.73 19.69
N ALA A 257 18.88 65.31 19.93
CA ALA A 257 19.04 66.38 20.88
C ALA A 257 17.99 67.45 20.56
N GLU A 258 17.10 67.74 21.50
CA GLU A 258 16.28 68.94 21.40
C GLU A 258 17.25 70.10 21.24
N GLY A 259 17.13 70.81 20.11
CA GLY A 259 17.92 71.99 19.85
C GLY A 259 17.71 72.97 20.99
N GLY A 260 18.69 73.07 21.88
CA GLY A 260 18.84 74.18 22.80
C GLY A 260 19.05 75.44 21.98
N GLY A 261 17.94 76.10 21.64
CA GLY A 261 17.92 77.46 21.13
C GLY A 261 17.76 78.44 22.28
N ALA A 262 18.73 79.35 22.36
CA ALA A 262 18.92 80.50 23.25
C ALA A 262 19.46 80.21 24.67
#